data_AF-A0AA90P4Z1-F1
#
_entry.id   AF-A0AA90P4Z1-F1
#
_cell.length_a   1.000
_cell.length_b   1.000
_cell.length_c   1.000
_cell.angle_alpha   90.00
_cell.angle_beta   90.00
_cell.angle_gamma   90.00
#
_symmetry.space_group_name_H-M   'P 1'
#
loop_
_entity.id
_entity.type
_entity.pdbx_description
1 polymer ?
#
loop_
_entity_poly.entity_id
_entity_poly.type
_entity_poly.pdbx_seq_one_letter_code
_entity_poly.pdbx_strand_id
1 'polypeptide(L)' 'MKAHNSFGKIIYWIGFLLFVFGLGTRFGPLDYNFLIPNKSLAIIYTYIGIAILLISDFFKKPNNSRVK' A
#
# COMPACT_ATOMS: atom_id res chain seq x y z
N MET A 1 24.48 4.51 -6.42
CA MET A 1 23.53 3.62 -5.71
C MET A 1 22.31 4.42 -5.23
N LYS A 2 21.29 4.63 -6.08
CA LYS A 2 20.03 5.32 -5.70
C LYS A 2 18.76 4.47 -5.95
N ALA A 3 18.87 3.39 -6.71
CA ALA A 3 17.72 2.58 -7.16
C ALA A 3 16.95 1.90 -6.02
N HIS A 4 17.64 1.46 -4.95
CA HIS A 4 16.99 0.78 -3.81
C HIS A 4 15.99 1.69 -3.08
N ASN A 5 16.23 3.00 -3.05
CA ASN A 5 15.33 3.96 -2.41
C ASN A 5 14.11 4.29 -3.30
N SER A 6 14.29 4.26 -4.62
CA SER A 6 13.18 4.51 -5.57
C SER A 6 12.19 3.35 -5.61
N PHE A 7 12.67 2.10 -5.54
CA PHE A 7 11.82 0.90 -5.58
C PHE A 7 10.87 0.82 -4.38
N GLY A 8 11.37 1.01 -3.16
CA GLY A 8 10.51 1.05 -1.95
C GLY A 8 9.47 2.15 -2.02
N LYS A 9 9.81 3.31 -2.60
CA LYS A 9 8.87 4.43 -2.78
C LYS A 9 7.76 4.08 -3.77
N ILE A 10 8.08 3.43 -4.89
CA ILE A 10 7.09 2.99 -5.88
C ILE A 10 6.13 1.97 -5.26
N ILE A 11 6.66 0.98 -4.53
CA ILE A 11 5.87 -0.04 -3.84
C ILE A 11 4.97 0.60 -2.78
N TYR A 12 5.47 1.60 -2.04
CA TYR A 12 4.68 2.37 -1.09
C TYR A 12 3.50 3.08 -1.76
N TRP A 13 3.74 3.79 -2.87
CA TRP A 13 2.68 4.50 -3.60
C TRP A 13 1.63 3.54 -4.17
N ILE A 14 2.05 2.37 -4.67
CA ILE A 14 1.14 1.32 -5.14
C ILE A 14 0.29 0.79 -3.98
N GLY A 15 0.91 0.42 -2.85
CA GLY A 15 0.20 -0.05 -1.66
C GLY A 15 -0.76 1.01 -1.11
N PHE A 16 -0.35 2.28 -1.12
CA PHE A 16 -1.18 3.41 -0.69
C PHE A 16 -2.41 3.60 -1.58
N LEU A 17 -2.24 3.57 -2.90
CA LEU A 17 -3.35 3.65 -3.86
C LEU A 17 -4.35 2.51 -3.67
N LEU A 18 -3.85 1.27 -3.54
CA LEU A 18 -4.69 0.10 -3.26
C LEU A 18 -5.45 0.22 -1.94
N PHE A 19 -4.80 0.75 -0.90
CA PHE A 19 -5.42 0.97 0.40
C PHE A 19 -6.53 2.02 0.34
N VAL A 20 -6.29 3.16 -0.31
CA VAL A 20 -7.28 4.23 -0.47
C VAL A 20 -8.46 3.77 -1.34
N PHE A 21 -8.20 3.03 -2.43
CA PHE A 21 -9.27 2.44 -3.24
C PHE A 21 -10.09 1.40 -2.46
N GLY A 22 -9.43 0.53 -1.70
CA GLY A 22 -10.09 -0.46 -0.85
C GLY A 22 -10.96 0.17 0.24
N LEU A 23 -10.46 1.21 0.91
CA LEU A 23 -11.24 1.97 1.90
C LEU A 23 -12.37 2.76 1.26
N GLY A 24 -12.11 3.43 0.13
CA GLY A 24 -13.09 4.25 -0.55
C GLY A 24 -14.23 3.43 -1.15
N THR A 25 -13.96 2.21 -1.62
CA THR A 25 -15.02 1.26 -2.06
C THR A 25 -15.76 0.60 -0.89
N ARG A 26 -15.13 0.51 0.29
CA ARG A 26 -15.75 -0.12 1.48
C ARG A 26 -16.59 0.85 2.33
N PHE A 27 -16.09 2.07 2.52
CA PHE A 27 -16.65 3.09 3.42
C PHE A 27 -17.00 4.40 2.72
N GLY A 28 -16.48 4.64 1.53
CA GLY A 28 -16.74 5.83 0.73
C GLY A 28 -17.82 5.60 -0.32
N PRO A 29 -18.09 6.63 -1.15
CA PRO A 29 -19.12 6.59 -2.19
C PRO A 29 -18.66 5.88 -3.46
N LEU A 30 -17.49 5.20 -3.45
CA LEU A 30 -17.00 4.52 -4.65
C LEU A 30 -17.75 3.19 -4.81
N ASP A 31 -18.47 3.06 -5.92
CA ASP A 31 -19.19 1.84 -6.25
C ASP A 31 -18.24 0.65 -6.47
N TYR A 32 -18.78 -0.54 -6.21
CA TYR A 32 -18.12 -1.80 -6.55
C TYR A 32 -17.92 -1.87 -8.06
N ASN A 33 -16.66 -1.92 -8.48
CA ASN A 33 -16.26 -1.97 -9.89
C ASN A 33 -15.84 -3.39 -10.27
N PHE A 34 -15.59 -3.65 -11.56
CA PHE A 34 -15.13 -4.96 -12.05
C PHE A 34 -13.90 -5.52 -11.30
N LEU A 35 -13.03 -4.63 -10.81
CA LEU A 35 -11.85 -4.97 -10.01
C LEU A 35 -12.17 -5.35 -8.56
N ILE A 36 -13.24 -4.79 -7.98
CA ILE A 36 -13.68 -5.04 -6.60
C ILE A 36 -15.21 -5.24 -6.64
N PRO A 37 -15.68 -6.41 -7.09
CA PRO A 37 -17.11 -6.64 -7.32
C PRO A 37 -17.89 -6.91 -6.02
N ASN A 38 -17.18 -7.18 -4.91
CA ASN A 38 -17.80 -7.58 -3.66
C ASN A 38 -17.11 -6.97 -2.44
N LYS A 39 -17.89 -6.76 -1.38
CA LYS A 39 -17.42 -6.24 -0.09
C LYS A 39 -16.32 -7.10 0.53
N SER A 40 -16.40 -8.42 0.41
CA SER A 40 -15.33 -9.34 0.88
C SER A 40 -14.02 -9.15 0.13
N LEU A 41 -14.07 -8.89 -1.18
CA LEU A 41 -12.86 -8.62 -1.96
C LEU A 41 -12.27 -7.26 -1.59
N ALA A 42 -13.10 -6.23 -1.37
CA ALA A 42 -12.64 -4.91 -0.91
C ALA A 42 -11.81 -5.02 0.39
N ILE A 43 -12.25 -5.88 1.32
CA ILE A 43 -11.54 -6.17 2.57
C ILE A 43 -10.17 -6.80 2.29
N ILE A 44 -10.12 -7.82 1.43
CA ILE A 44 -8.88 -8.50 1.06
C ILE A 44 -7.90 -7.51 0.41
N TYR A 45 -8.36 -6.69 -0.53
CA TYR A 45 -7.54 -5.65 -1.15
C TYR A 45 -7.04 -4.60 -0.16
N THR A 46 -7.85 -4.23 0.83
CA THR A 46 -7.44 -3.32 1.90
C THR A 46 -6.31 -3.94 2.73
N TYR A 47 -6.43 -5.20 3.14
CA TYR A 47 -5.38 -5.90 3.89
C TYR A 47 -4.10 -6.11 3.07
N ILE A 48 -4.21 -6.41 1.77
CA ILE A 48 -3.07 -6.50 0.85
C ILE A 48 -2.38 -5.13 0.75
N GLY A 49 -3.13 -4.04 0.60
CA GLY A 49 -2.59 -2.68 0.58
C GLY A 49 -1.81 -2.35 1.85
N ILE A 50 -2.36 -2.69 3.03
CA ILE A 50 -1.68 -2.53 4.33
C ILE A 50 -0.40 -3.37 4.39
N ALA A 51 -0.45 -4.64 3.98
CA ALA A 51 0.72 -5.51 3.98
C ALA A 51 1.83 -4.97 3.07
N ILE A 52 1.49 -4.48 1.89
CA ILE A 52 2.43 -3.86 0.96
C ILE A 52 3.01 -2.57 1.53
N LEU A 53 2.20 -1.74 2.19
CA LEU A 53 2.67 -0.55 2.90
C LEU A 53 3.68 -0.90 3.98
N LEU A 54 3.41 -1.93 4.79
CA LEU A 54 4.33 -2.40 5.84
C LEU A 54 5.63 -2.95 5.25
N ILE A 55 5.54 -3.76 4.19
CA ILE A 55 6.71 -4.30 3.48
C ILE A 55 7.54 -3.17 2.87
N SER A 56 6.89 -2.15 2.32
CA SER A 56 7.60 -1.01 1.72
C SER A 56 8.43 -0.22 2.73
N ASP A 57 8.01 -0.18 4.00
CA ASP A 57 8.79 0.41 5.08
C ASP A 57 10.02 -0.45 5.42
N PHE A 58 9.92 -1.78 5.29
CA PHE A 58 11.05 -2.71 5.42
C PHE A 58 12.09 -2.56 4.29
N PHE A 59 11.64 -2.17 3.09
CA PHE A 59 12.52 -1.87 1.96
C PHE A 59 13.18 -0.49 2.05
N LYS A 60 12.67 0.38 2.94
CA LYS A 60 13.29 1.66 3.24
C LYS A 60 14.60 1.34 3.95
N LYS A 61 15.72 1.61 3.26
CA LYS A 61 17.06 1.41 3.81
C LYS A 61 17.06 1.96 5.24
N PRO A 62 17.43 1.17 6.27
CA PRO A 62 17.52 1.69 7.62
C PRO A 62 18.41 2.91 7.51
N ASN A 63 17.84 4.08 7.75
CA ASN A 63 18.65 5.27 7.88
C ASN A 63 19.61 4.88 8.99
N ASN A 64 20.90 4.86 8.67
CA ASN A 64 21.91 4.57 9.65
C ASN A 64 21.86 5.73 10.62
N SER A 65 20.95 5.65 11.60
CA SER A 65 21.00 6.35 12.86
C SER A 65 22.23 5.75 13.55
N ARG A 66 23.41 6.10 13.04
CA ARG A 66 24.62 6.05 13.83
C ARG A 66 24.31 6.92 15.03
N VAL A 67 24.12 6.25 16.15
CA VAL A 67 24.89 6.50 17.36
C VAL A 67 25.65 7.83 17.28
N LYS A 68 25.14 8.83 17.99
CA LYS A 68 25.99 9.85 18.58
C LYS A 68 25.42 10.24 19.93
#